data_AF-A0A8H7I9J6-F1
#
_entry.id   AF-A0A8H7I9J6-F1
#
_cell.length_a   1.000
_cell.length_b   1.000
_cell.length_c   1.000
_cell.angle_alpha   90.00
_cell.angle_beta   90.00
_cell.angle_gamma   90.00
#
_symmetry.space_group_name_H-M   'P 1'
#
loop_
_entity.id
_entity.type
_entity.pdbx_description
1 polymer ?
#
loop_
_entity_poly.entity_id
_entity_poly.type
_entity_poly.pdbx_seq_one_letter_code
_entity_poly.pdbx_strand_id
1 'polypeptide(L)'
;MPYLPTLPLLPPFLVWLKLHKLSTSHSRRRPSPTPGLTPLPGTTTELGYLQVHSKQRTDYSQLTDERATRKAVLDAMDDYDWVHLACHASQDLRDSTKSRFYLHDGTLDLSAINERTFRSKGLAYLSACQTATGDEKLPDEAIHLASGMLMAGYRSVIASLWSVVDEDAPFVADKVYGRLLEDGKVGNGEAGRALHDAVAGLREKVGEKEFGRWCHIYTLVLDVGSGD
;
A
#
# COMPACT_ATOMS: atom_id res chain seq x y z
N MET A 1 5.04 -38.48 20.73
CA MET A 1 4.09 -37.76 19.84
C MET A 1 4.86 -36.67 19.12
N PRO A 2 4.81 -36.56 17.79
CA PRO A 2 5.47 -35.47 17.09
C PRO A 2 4.66 -34.18 17.30
N TYR A 3 5.37 -33.11 17.67
CA TYR A 3 4.86 -31.75 17.74
C TYR A 3 4.56 -31.30 16.31
N LEU A 4 3.29 -31.14 15.95
CA LEU A 4 2.91 -30.41 14.75
C LEU A 4 3.17 -28.93 15.03
N PRO A 5 4.02 -28.23 14.26
CA PRO A 5 4.11 -26.78 14.39
C PRO A 5 2.75 -26.21 13.97
N THR A 6 2.07 -25.55 14.91
CA THR A 6 0.94 -24.69 14.58
C THR A 6 1.45 -23.68 13.57
N LEU A 7 0.99 -23.78 12.32
CA LEU A 7 1.16 -22.73 11.32
C LEU A 7 0.76 -21.42 11.99
N PRO A 8 1.62 -20.38 12.01
CA PRO A 8 1.18 -19.08 12.45
C PRO A 8 0.01 -18.69 11.54
N LEU A 9 -1.20 -18.60 12.13
CA LEU A 9 -2.34 -18.03 11.45
C LEU A 9 -1.91 -16.62 11.06
N LEU A 10 -1.78 -16.39 9.76
CA LEU A 10 -1.51 -15.07 9.23
C LEU A 10 -2.58 -14.13 9.75
N PRO A 11 -2.22 -12.93 10.23
CA PRO A 11 -3.22 -12.00 10.70
C PRO A 11 -4.14 -11.61 9.54
N PRO A 12 -5.41 -11.28 9.83
CA PRO A 12 -6.27 -10.75 8.81
C PRO A 12 -5.67 -9.43 8.29
N PHE A 13 -5.82 -9.14 7.00
CA PHE A 13 -5.38 -7.85 6.45
C PHE A 13 -6.42 -7.09 5.62
N LEU A 14 -6.27 -5.76 5.53
CA LEU A 14 -7.15 -4.87 4.79
C LEU A 14 -6.54 -4.47 3.45
N VAL A 15 -7.35 -4.50 2.39
CA VAL A 15 -7.02 -3.91 1.10
C VAL A 15 -7.91 -2.70 0.84
N TRP A 16 -7.29 -1.54 0.69
CA TRP A 16 -7.95 -0.31 0.25
C TRP A 16 -7.51 0.03 -1.17
N LEU A 17 -8.49 0.18 -2.07
CA LEU A 17 -8.32 0.79 -3.38
C LEU A 17 -9.24 1.99 -3.57
N LYS A 18 -8.81 2.98 -4.36
CA LYS A 18 -9.71 4.03 -4.86
C LYS A 18 -9.68 4.13 -6.38
N LEU A 19 -10.84 4.00 -7.02
CA LEU A 19 -11.05 4.25 -8.46
C LEU A 19 -12.31 5.09 -8.75
N HIS A 20 -12.24 5.87 -9.85
CA HIS A 20 -13.30 6.19 -10.84
C HIS A 20 -12.60 6.80 -12.09
N LYS A 21 -12.94 6.56 -13.37
CA LYS A 21 -14.11 5.94 -14.07
C LYS A 21 -13.63 5.20 -15.35
N LEU A 22 -14.12 3.97 -15.61
CA LEU A 22 -14.31 3.47 -16.98
C LEU A 22 -15.71 3.90 -17.41
N SER A 23 -15.81 4.79 -18.41
CA SER A 23 -17.08 5.27 -18.90
C SER A 23 -17.75 4.22 -19.78
N THR A 24 -18.81 3.58 -19.29
CA THR A 24 -19.92 3.13 -20.15
C THR A 24 -21.25 3.65 -19.59
N SER A 25 -21.92 4.40 -20.47
CA SER A 25 -23.25 5.04 -20.45
C SER A 25 -24.18 5.01 -19.22
N HIS A 26 -24.82 6.19 -19.05
CA HIS A 26 -26.16 6.49 -18.49
C HIS A 26 -26.31 7.02 -17.04
N SER A 27 -26.29 8.37 -16.96
CA SER A 27 -27.21 9.27 -16.24
C SER A 27 -27.66 8.93 -14.80
N ARG A 28 -27.12 9.68 -13.82
CA ARG A 28 -27.83 10.74 -13.06
C ARG A 28 -26.83 11.45 -12.13
N ARG A 29 -26.86 12.79 -12.12
CA ARG A 29 -25.94 13.65 -11.35
C ARG A 29 -26.11 13.43 -9.84
N ARG A 30 -25.02 13.12 -9.15
CA ARG A 30 -24.82 13.20 -7.69
C ARG A 30 -23.46 13.91 -7.43
N PRO A 31 -23.28 14.61 -6.30
CA PRO A 31 -22.08 15.41 -6.07
C PRO A 31 -20.87 14.47 -5.93
N SER A 32 -19.94 14.58 -6.86
CA SER A 32 -18.70 13.81 -6.91
C SER A 32 -17.72 14.34 -5.88
N PRO A 33 -17.20 13.52 -4.94
CA PRO A 33 -16.05 13.97 -4.17
C PRO A 33 -14.79 13.61 -4.96
N THR A 34 -13.94 14.61 -5.17
CA THR A 34 -12.69 14.65 -5.98
C THR A 34 -12.80 14.67 -7.51
N PRO A 35 -13.16 15.82 -8.12
CA PRO A 35 -12.93 16.06 -9.55
C PRO A 35 -11.42 16.15 -9.86
N GLY A 36 -10.94 15.43 -10.88
CA GLY A 36 -9.64 15.70 -11.52
C GLY A 36 -8.54 14.64 -11.41
N LEU A 37 -8.76 13.52 -10.72
CA LEU A 37 -7.76 12.44 -10.63
C LEU A 37 -7.90 11.44 -11.79
N THR A 38 -6.78 11.00 -12.35
CA THR A 38 -6.74 9.98 -13.41
C THR A 38 -7.05 8.58 -12.85
N PRO A 39 -7.66 7.69 -13.65
CA PRO A 39 -7.83 6.29 -13.27
C PRO A 39 -6.49 5.60 -13.03
N LEU A 40 -6.46 4.65 -12.10
CA LEU A 40 -5.29 3.81 -11.78
C LEU A 40 -5.58 2.34 -12.13
N PRO A 41 -5.66 1.97 -13.42
CA PRO A 41 -6.14 0.64 -13.81
C PRO A 41 -5.29 -0.51 -13.26
N GLY A 42 -3.98 -0.31 -13.06
CA GLY A 42 -3.09 -1.25 -12.40
C GLY A 42 -3.58 -1.71 -11.03
N THR A 43 -4.26 -0.84 -10.28
CA THR A 43 -4.78 -1.17 -8.95
C THR A 43 -5.81 -2.32 -9.00
N THR A 44 -6.59 -2.44 -10.09
CA THR A 44 -7.51 -3.58 -10.26
C THR A 44 -6.75 -4.90 -10.38
N THR A 45 -5.65 -4.90 -11.12
CA THR A 45 -4.77 -6.07 -11.28
C THR A 45 -4.08 -6.41 -9.96
N GLU A 46 -3.58 -5.40 -9.25
CA GLU A 46 -2.96 -5.54 -7.94
C GLU A 46 -3.91 -6.18 -6.92
N LEU A 47 -5.14 -5.68 -6.82
CA LEU A 47 -6.18 -6.30 -6.00
C LEU A 47 -6.41 -7.76 -6.39
N GLY A 48 -6.44 -8.08 -7.68
CA GLY A 48 -6.61 -9.45 -8.17
C GLY A 48 -5.55 -10.40 -7.59
N TYR A 49 -4.28 -10.00 -7.62
CA TYR A 49 -3.19 -10.78 -7.03
C TYR A 49 -3.33 -10.91 -5.51
N LEU A 50 -3.65 -9.82 -4.81
CA LEU A 50 -3.87 -9.86 -3.36
C LEU A 50 -4.98 -10.84 -2.99
N GLN A 51 -6.10 -10.84 -3.73
CA GLN A 51 -7.20 -11.77 -3.50
C GLN A 51 -6.79 -13.23 -3.69
N VAL A 52 -5.97 -13.53 -4.70
CA VAL A 52 -5.46 -14.88 -4.95
C VAL A 52 -4.61 -15.36 -3.78
N HIS A 53 -3.66 -14.54 -3.32
CA HIS A 53 -2.81 -14.90 -2.18
C HIS A 53 -3.60 -14.97 -0.86
N SER A 54 -4.59 -14.10 -0.67
CA SER A 54 -5.41 -14.04 0.56
C SER A 54 -6.33 -15.25 0.70
N LYS A 55 -7.14 -15.56 -0.32
CA LYS A 55 -8.17 -16.62 -0.27
C LYS A 55 -7.62 -18.00 0.09
N GLN A 56 -6.33 -18.21 -0.10
CA GLN A 56 -5.65 -19.46 0.19
C GLN A 56 -5.08 -19.53 1.61
N ARG A 57 -4.98 -18.39 2.33
CA ARG A 57 -4.07 -18.26 3.47
C ARG A 57 -4.61 -17.44 4.65
N THR A 58 -5.48 -16.43 4.43
CA THR A 58 -5.94 -15.51 5.49
C THR A 58 -7.26 -14.78 5.13
N ASP A 59 -7.93 -14.25 6.15
CA ASP A 59 -9.09 -13.38 5.99
C ASP A 59 -8.67 -11.99 5.52
N TYR A 60 -9.49 -11.37 4.66
CA TYR A 60 -9.26 -10.01 4.20
C TYR A 60 -10.55 -9.20 4.11
N SER A 61 -10.43 -7.89 4.27
CA SER A 61 -11.48 -6.93 3.92
C SER A 61 -11.04 -6.09 2.73
N GLN A 62 -12.02 -5.67 1.93
CA GLN A 62 -11.79 -4.89 0.73
C GLN A 62 -12.71 -3.66 0.71
N LEU A 63 -12.10 -2.48 0.71
CA LEU A 63 -12.78 -1.19 0.56
C LEU A 63 -12.43 -0.61 -0.82
N THR A 64 -13.43 -0.50 -1.70
CA THR A 64 -13.28 0.09 -3.04
C THR A 64 -14.33 1.14 -3.29
N ASP A 65 -14.01 2.08 -4.19
CA ASP A 65 -14.93 3.08 -4.71
C ASP A 65 -15.67 3.78 -3.55
N GLU A 66 -17.00 3.84 -3.62
CA GLU A 66 -17.88 4.47 -2.62
C GLU A 66 -17.74 3.93 -1.20
N ARG A 67 -17.19 2.71 -1.03
CA ARG A 67 -16.96 2.10 0.30
C ARG A 67 -15.66 2.56 0.95
N ALA A 68 -14.73 3.10 0.17
CA ALA A 68 -13.45 3.64 0.64
C ALA A 68 -13.62 5.04 1.25
N THR A 69 -14.36 5.12 2.37
CA THR A 69 -14.59 6.36 3.14
C THR A 69 -13.58 6.50 4.28
N ARG A 70 -13.36 7.73 4.76
CA ARG A 70 -12.42 7.99 5.87
C ARG A 70 -12.73 7.16 7.09
N LYS A 71 -14.01 7.08 7.46
CA LYS A 71 -14.46 6.30 8.63
C LYS A 71 -14.20 4.80 8.41
N ALA A 72 -14.63 4.24 7.28
CA ALA A 72 -14.49 2.81 7.02
C ALA A 72 -13.02 2.37 6.98
N VAL A 73 -12.14 3.20 6.41
CA VAL A 73 -10.70 2.93 6.38
C VAL A 73 -10.10 2.97 7.77
N LEU A 74 -10.35 4.03 8.56
CA LEU A 74 -9.80 4.11 9.92
C LEU A 74 -10.28 2.98 10.82
N ASP A 75 -11.57 2.62 10.76
CA ASP A 75 -12.11 1.52 11.56
C ASP A 75 -11.51 0.18 11.13
N ALA A 76 -11.34 -0.06 9.84
CA ALA A 76 -10.68 -1.27 9.38
C ALA A 76 -9.17 -1.29 9.71
N MET A 77 -8.49 -0.13 9.74
CA MET A 77 -7.11 -0.07 10.23
C MET A 77 -7.01 -0.44 11.74
N ASP A 78 -8.06 -0.27 12.53
CA ASP A 78 -8.11 -0.78 13.91
C ASP A 78 -8.26 -2.30 13.96
N ASP A 79 -9.09 -2.88 13.10
CA ASP A 79 -9.41 -4.32 13.11
C ASP A 79 -8.34 -5.21 12.44
N TYR A 80 -7.57 -4.66 11.50
CA TYR A 80 -6.63 -5.41 10.66
C TYR A 80 -5.18 -5.03 10.93
N ASP A 81 -4.26 -6.01 10.94
CA ASP A 81 -2.85 -5.76 11.28
C ASP A 81 -2.02 -5.29 10.09
N TRP A 82 -2.39 -5.70 8.87
CA TRP A 82 -1.75 -5.17 7.67
C TRP A 82 -2.75 -4.35 6.86
N VAL A 83 -2.23 -3.34 6.19
CA VAL A 83 -2.99 -2.48 5.29
C VAL A 83 -2.28 -2.36 3.96
N HIS A 84 -3.04 -2.50 2.87
CA HIS A 84 -2.60 -2.23 1.52
C HIS A 84 -3.34 -1.01 0.99
N LEU A 85 -2.63 0.05 0.64
CA LEU A 85 -3.18 1.32 0.15
C LEU A 85 -2.81 1.53 -1.31
N ALA A 86 -3.74 1.20 -2.22
CA ALA A 86 -3.60 1.40 -3.66
C ALA A 86 -4.53 2.54 -4.13
N CYS A 87 -4.10 3.78 -3.91
CA CYS A 87 -4.87 4.98 -4.20
C CYS A 87 -3.96 6.17 -4.50
N HIS A 88 -4.52 7.28 -4.94
CA HIS A 88 -3.77 8.53 -5.04
C HIS A 88 -3.34 9.00 -3.64
N ALA A 89 -2.13 9.51 -3.53
CA ALA A 89 -1.65 10.20 -2.34
C ALA A 89 -0.90 11.49 -2.72
N SER A 90 -0.85 12.44 -1.79
CA SER A 90 -0.03 13.65 -1.92
C SER A 90 0.77 13.86 -0.64
N GLN A 91 2.05 14.19 -0.77
CA GLN A 91 2.87 14.61 0.37
C GLN A 91 2.89 16.13 0.50
N ASP A 92 2.95 16.60 1.73
CA ASP A 92 3.13 18.02 2.03
C ASP A 92 4.58 18.23 2.48
N LEU A 93 5.35 18.98 1.68
CA LEU A 93 6.77 19.22 1.89
C LEU A 93 7.07 20.16 3.07
N ARG A 94 6.08 20.92 3.52
CA ARG A 94 6.23 21.90 4.60
C ARG A 94 5.81 21.32 5.94
N ASP A 95 4.83 20.44 5.91
CA ASP A 95 4.24 19.84 7.11
C ASP A 95 3.88 18.39 6.82
N SER A 96 4.78 17.47 7.18
CA SER A 96 4.64 16.05 6.89
C SER A 96 3.30 15.48 7.37
N THR A 97 2.74 15.99 8.47
CA THR A 97 1.46 15.54 9.06
C THR A 97 0.25 15.82 8.16
N LYS A 98 0.38 16.73 7.19
CA LYS A 98 -0.63 17.05 6.19
C LYS A 98 -0.52 16.19 4.94
N SER A 99 0.47 15.30 4.84
CA SER A 99 0.49 14.28 3.79
C SER A 99 -0.76 13.42 3.90
N ARG A 100 -1.34 13.03 2.76
CA ARG A 100 -2.71 12.50 2.73
C ARG A 100 -2.95 11.49 1.62
N PHE A 101 -3.86 10.59 1.88
CA PHE A 101 -4.42 9.65 0.91
C PHE A 101 -5.78 10.15 0.44
N TYR A 102 -6.07 10.04 -0.86
CA TYR A 102 -7.35 10.44 -1.41
C TYR A 102 -8.36 9.29 -1.29
N LEU A 103 -9.50 9.57 -0.66
CA LEU A 103 -10.62 8.66 -0.37
C LEU A 103 -11.87 9.04 -1.14
N HIS A 104 -12.87 8.16 -1.16
CA HIS A 104 -14.14 8.47 -1.81
C HIS A 104 -14.76 9.76 -1.27
N ASP A 105 -14.78 9.99 0.03
CA ASP A 105 -15.44 11.10 0.70
C ASP A 105 -14.51 12.30 1.02
N GLY A 106 -13.27 12.28 0.53
CA GLY A 106 -12.31 13.37 0.76
C GLY A 106 -10.87 12.89 0.85
N THR A 107 -10.15 13.34 1.87
CA THR A 107 -8.76 12.93 2.15
C THR A 107 -8.65 12.34 3.56
N LEU A 108 -7.70 11.41 3.71
CA LEU A 108 -7.23 10.93 5.00
C LEU A 108 -5.79 11.39 5.20
N ASP A 109 -5.65 12.40 6.04
CA ASP A 109 -4.38 13.02 6.37
C ASP A 109 -3.64 12.17 7.44
N LEU A 110 -2.31 12.20 7.44
CA LEU A 110 -1.50 11.46 8.43
C LEU A 110 -1.80 11.89 9.86
N SER A 111 -2.11 13.16 10.11
CA SER A 111 -2.55 13.65 11.42
C SER A 111 -3.77 12.86 11.94
N ALA A 112 -4.77 12.63 11.08
CA ALA A 112 -5.96 11.86 11.41
C ALA A 112 -5.67 10.37 11.65
N ILE A 113 -4.67 9.82 10.95
CA ILE A 113 -4.19 8.45 11.20
C ILE A 113 -3.49 8.39 12.56
N ASN A 114 -2.60 9.34 12.86
CA ASN A 114 -1.82 9.39 14.10
C ASN A 114 -2.64 9.76 15.35
N GLU A 115 -3.82 10.38 15.17
CA GLU A 115 -4.80 10.57 16.23
C GLU A 115 -5.36 9.22 16.74
N ARG A 116 -5.37 8.19 15.91
CA ARG A 116 -5.65 6.81 16.34
C ARG A 116 -4.35 6.13 16.73
N THR A 117 -4.31 5.56 17.93
CA THR A 117 -3.15 4.77 18.37
C THR A 117 -3.34 3.32 17.93
N PHE A 118 -2.88 2.99 16.72
CA PHE A 118 -2.87 1.59 16.30
C PHE A 118 -1.75 0.86 17.02
N ARG A 119 -2.07 -0.10 17.89
CA ARG A 119 -1.05 -0.87 18.61
C ARG A 119 -0.69 -2.13 17.83
N SER A 120 0.60 -2.41 17.75
CA SER A 120 1.15 -3.69 17.27
C SER A 120 0.79 -4.06 15.82
N LYS A 121 0.65 -3.07 14.91
CA LYS A 121 0.37 -3.33 13.50
C LYS A 121 1.59 -3.93 12.78
N GLY A 122 1.33 -4.77 11.78
CA GLY A 122 2.34 -5.51 11.02
C GLY A 122 2.92 -4.68 9.88
N LEU A 123 2.23 -4.67 8.74
CA LEU A 123 2.72 -4.09 7.48
C LEU A 123 1.77 -3.02 6.94
N ALA A 124 2.31 -1.85 6.57
CA ALA A 124 1.65 -0.93 5.65
C ALA A 124 2.32 -1.03 4.27
N TYR A 125 1.55 -1.43 3.26
CA TYR A 125 1.98 -1.44 1.87
C TYR A 125 1.33 -0.27 1.14
N LEU A 126 2.11 0.72 0.72
CA LEU A 126 1.67 1.94 0.08
C LEU A 126 1.94 1.85 -1.42
N SER A 127 0.99 1.27 -2.16
CA SER A 127 0.95 1.28 -3.63
C SER A 127 0.31 2.58 -4.14
N ALA A 128 0.81 3.70 -3.63
CA ALA A 128 0.20 5.00 -3.88
C ALA A 128 1.05 5.79 -4.86
N CYS A 129 0.51 6.03 -6.07
CA CYS A 129 1.10 6.96 -7.01
C CYS A 129 1.02 8.37 -6.43
N GLN A 130 2.16 9.08 -6.38
CA GLN A 130 2.12 10.52 -6.48
C GLN A 130 1.65 10.87 -7.90
N THR A 131 0.56 11.62 -8.03
CA THR A 131 0.21 12.25 -9.30
C THR A 131 1.35 13.18 -9.68
N ALA A 132 2.21 12.70 -10.59
CA ALA A 132 3.20 13.50 -11.28
C ALA A 132 2.50 14.65 -12.02
N THR A 133 2.43 15.80 -11.37
CA THR A 133 2.46 17.09 -12.05
C THR A 133 3.83 17.71 -11.82
N GLY A 134 4.82 17.13 -12.51
CA GLY A 134 5.94 17.86 -13.11
C GLY A 134 6.82 18.73 -12.23
N ASP A 135 7.51 18.16 -11.24
CA ASP A 135 8.80 18.72 -10.85
C ASP A 135 9.81 17.59 -10.58
N GLU A 136 10.84 17.51 -11.43
CA GLU A 136 11.88 16.46 -11.43
C GLU A 136 12.89 16.62 -10.27
N LYS A 137 12.54 17.36 -9.19
CA LYS A 137 13.53 18.02 -8.33
C LYS A 137 13.61 17.60 -6.88
N LEU A 138 12.76 16.72 -6.35
CA LEU A 138 12.75 16.49 -4.90
C LEU A 138 12.79 14.99 -4.53
N PRO A 139 13.95 14.47 -4.07
CA PRO A 139 14.13 13.06 -3.72
C PRO A 139 13.51 12.60 -2.37
N ASP A 140 12.85 13.48 -1.62
CA ASP A 140 12.43 13.22 -0.22
C ASP A 140 10.94 12.83 -0.05
N GLU A 141 10.19 12.65 -1.14
CA GLU A 141 8.72 12.73 -1.12
C GLU A 141 7.94 11.42 -0.91
N ALA A 142 8.58 10.34 -0.47
CA ALA A 142 7.89 9.14 -0.01
C ALA A 142 8.14 8.86 1.48
N ILE A 143 9.10 9.60 2.07
CA ILE A 143 9.52 9.43 3.46
C ILE A 143 8.41 9.86 4.41
N HIS A 144 7.62 10.89 4.12
CA HIS A 144 6.61 11.38 5.06
C HIS A 144 5.46 10.40 5.27
N LEU A 145 4.86 9.85 4.20
CA LEU A 145 3.80 8.85 4.31
C LEU A 145 4.30 7.61 5.04
N ALA A 146 5.47 7.09 4.66
CA ALA A 146 6.02 5.92 5.32
C ALA A 146 6.34 6.16 6.81
N SER A 147 6.98 7.28 7.12
CA SER A 147 7.28 7.66 8.51
C SER A 147 5.99 7.87 9.33
N GLY A 148 4.97 8.47 8.73
CA GLY A 148 3.65 8.62 9.35
C GLY A 148 3.01 7.28 9.70
N MET A 149 3.09 6.29 8.81
CA MET A 149 2.57 4.94 9.08
C MET A 149 3.34 4.24 10.20
N LEU A 150 4.65 4.44 10.32
CA LEU A 150 5.40 3.93 11.48
C LEU A 150 4.98 4.60 12.78
N MET A 151 4.83 5.93 12.76
CA MET A 151 4.36 6.69 13.93
C MET A 151 2.94 6.26 14.34
N ALA A 152 2.11 5.89 13.37
CA ALA A 152 0.78 5.33 13.60
C ALA A 152 0.82 3.95 14.26
N GLY A 153 1.95 3.24 14.22
CA GLY A 153 2.18 1.97 14.93
C GLY A 153 2.42 0.74 14.03
N TYR A 154 2.65 0.92 12.73
CA TYR A 154 3.08 -0.17 11.85
C TYR A 154 4.56 -0.49 12.06
N ARG A 155 4.92 -1.78 12.12
CA ARG A 155 6.31 -2.22 12.29
C ARG A 155 7.12 -2.17 11.00
N SER A 156 6.47 -2.46 9.88
CA SER A 156 7.07 -2.48 8.56
C SER A 156 6.25 -1.60 7.62
N VAL A 157 6.92 -0.82 6.77
CA VAL A 157 6.27 -0.08 5.69
C VAL A 157 6.99 -0.36 4.39
N ILE A 158 6.24 -0.67 3.33
CA ILE A 158 6.73 -0.71 1.95
C ILE A 158 6.04 0.44 1.22
N ALA A 159 6.79 1.35 0.63
CA ALA A 159 6.23 2.46 -0.12
C ALA A 159 7.00 2.67 -1.42
N SER A 160 6.28 3.05 -2.49
CA SER A 160 6.91 3.50 -3.72
C SER A 160 7.46 4.92 -3.57
N LEU A 161 8.71 5.15 -3.97
CA LEU A 161 9.33 6.48 -3.83
C LEU A 161 8.84 7.50 -4.87
N TRP A 162 8.37 7.02 -6.03
CA TRP A 162 8.01 7.82 -7.20
C TRP A 162 6.81 7.22 -7.93
N SER A 163 6.35 7.92 -8.98
CA SER A 163 5.37 7.36 -9.92
C SER A 163 5.88 6.03 -10.49
N VAL A 164 5.17 4.95 -10.17
CA VAL A 164 5.45 3.62 -10.69
C VAL A 164 4.82 3.49 -12.07
N VAL A 165 5.48 2.78 -13.00
CA VAL A 165 4.81 2.39 -14.25
C VAL A 165 3.65 1.48 -13.89
N ASP A 166 2.45 1.75 -14.38
CA ASP A 166 1.20 1.11 -13.93
C ASP A 166 1.21 -0.44 -14.02
N GLU A 167 2.04 -1.01 -14.90
CA GLU A 167 2.23 -2.47 -15.02
C GLU A 167 3.23 -3.10 -14.04
N ASP A 168 4.08 -2.29 -13.39
CA ASP A 168 5.14 -2.75 -12.48
C ASP A 168 4.65 -2.88 -11.04
N ALA A 169 3.79 -1.96 -10.59
CA ALA A 169 3.20 -2.01 -9.25
C ALA A 169 2.46 -3.33 -8.97
N PRO A 170 1.58 -3.82 -9.86
CA PRO A 170 0.89 -5.09 -9.65
C PRO A 170 1.86 -6.29 -9.59
N PHE A 171 2.92 -6.27 -10.39
CA PHE A 171 3.92 -7.34 -10.39
C PHE A 171 4.69 -7.39 -9.06
N VAL A 172 5.11 -6.25 -8.54
CA VAL A 172 5.86 -6.20 -7.28
C VAL A 172 4.96 -6.58 -6.11
N ALA A 173 3.73 -6.09 -6.09
CA ALA A 173 2.75 -6.48 -5.07
C ALA A 173 2.48 -7.99 -5.08
N ASP A 174 2.32 -8.60 -6.27
CA ASP A 174 2.18 -10.06 -6.42
C ASP A 174 3.34 -10.82 -5.77
N LYS A 175 4.58 -10.42 -6.08
CA LYS A 175 5.77 -11.09 -5.54
C LYS A 175 5.96 -10.88 -4.04
N VAL A 176 5.71 -9.66 -3.55
CA VAL A 176 5.80 -9.35 -2.11
C VAL A 176 4.79 -10.16 -1.32
N TYR A 177 3.51 -10.11 -1.70
CA TYR A 177 2.47 -10.84 -0.95
C TYR A 177 2.61 -12.36 -1.11
N GLY A 178 3.03 -12.85 -2.29
CA GLY A 178 3.35 -14.26 -2.48
C GLY A 178 4.40 -14.76 -1.50
N ARG A 179 5.51 -14.02 -1.35
CA ARG A 179 6.57 -14.32 -0.36
C ARG A 179 6.06 -14.24 1.09
N LEU A 180 5.46 -13.11 1.47
CA LEU A 180 5.08 -12.86 2.87
C LEU A 180 4.00 -13.83 3.37
N LEU A 181 3.05 -14.18 2.51
CA LEU A 181 1.96 -15.09 2.87
C LEU A 181 2.38 -16.57 2.72
N GLU A 182 3.48 -16.88 2.04
CA GLU A 182 4.08 -18.24 2.02
C GLU A 182 4.82 -18.54 3.31
N ASP A 183 5.63 -17.60 3.80
CA ASP A 183 6.42 -17.80 5.01
C ASP A 183 5.62 -17.61 6.31
N GLY A 184 4.43 -17.00 6.23
CA GLY A 184 3.56 -16.81 7.39
C GLY A 184 4.05 -15.74 8.38
N LYS A 185 5.04 -14.91 7.99
CA LYS A 185 5.81 -14.06 8.90
C LYS A 185 5.95 -12.64 8.35
N VAL A 186 5.64 -11.67 9.21
CA VAL A 186 6.04 -10.26 9.03
C VAL A 186 6.60 -9.74 10.35
N GLY A 187 7.91 -9.49 10.35
CA GLY A 187 8.65 -8.88 11.45
C GLY A 187 10.03 -9.51 11.56
N ASN A 188 11.08 -8.67 11.56
CA ASN A 188 12.51 -9.01 11.43
C ASN A 188 13.07 -9.07 9.98
N GLY A 189 12.62 -8.17 9.11
CA GLY A 189 13.22 -7.95 7.79
C GLY A 189 12.64 -8.77 6.64
N GLU A 190 11.57 -9.55 6.87
CA GLU A 190 10.87 -10.30 5.82
C GLU A 190 10.23 -9.37 4.79
N ALA A 191 9.66 -8.24 5.22
CA ALA A 191 9.14 -7.21 4.31
C ALA A 191 10.25 -6.70 3.38
N GLY A 192 11.43 -6.43 3.93
CA GLY A 192 12.61 -6.04 3.16
C GLY A 192 13.08 -7.10 2.17
N ARG A 193 13.13 -8.36 2.60
CA ARG A 193 13.51 -9.49 1.75
C ARG A 193 12.51 -9.74 0.62
N ALA A 194 11.21 -9.72 0.94
CA ALA A 194 10.15 -9.91 -0.04
C ALA A 194 10.19 -8.81 -1.11
N LEU A 195 10.42 -7.56 -0.69
CA LEU A 195 10.58 -6.44 -1.62
C LEU A 195 11.85 -6.56 -2.46
N HIS A 196 12.97 -6.91 -1.85
CA HIS A 196 14.23 -7.13 -2.56
C HIS A 196 14.08 -8.16 -3.69
N ASP A 197 13.47 -9.30 -3.38
CA ASP A 197 13.24 -10.37 -4.35
C ASP A 197 12.27 -9.94 -5.45
N ALA A 198 11.22 -9.20 -5.09
CA ALA A 198 10.26 -8.66 -6.05
C ALA A 198 10.92 -7.67 -7.03
N VAL A 199 11.81 -6.79 -6.53
CA VAL A 199 12.59 -5.86 -7.36
C VAL A 199 13.60 -6.59 -8.23
N ALA A 200 14.26 -7.62 -7.72
CA ALA A 200 15.15 -8.46 -8.52
C ALA A 200 14.39 -9.14 -9.66
N GLY A 201 13.23 -9.73 -9.38
CA GLY A 201 12.37 -10.31 -10.41
C GLY A 201 11.85 -9.28 -11.42
N LEU A 202 11.59 -8.05 -10.97
CA LEU A 202 11.19 -6.96 -11.87
C LEU A 202 12.34 -6.61 -12.81
N ARG A 203 13.56 -6.45 -12.28
CA ARG A 203 14.78 -6.19 -13.05
C ARG A 203 15.02 -7.24 -14.12
N GLU A 204 14.83 -8.52 -13.80
CA GLU A 204 14.93 -9.61 -14.78
C GLU A 204 13.85 -9.50 -15.88
N LYS A 205 12.62 -9.15 -15.50
CA LYS A 205 11.48 -9.02 -16.42
C LYS A 205 11.63 -7.84 -17.40
N VAL A 206 12.03 -6.66 -16.90
CA VAL A 206 12.11 -5.43 -17.71
C VAL A 206 13.48 -5.24 -18.37
N GLY A 207 14.50 -5.93 -17.85
CA GLY A 207 15.88 -5.86 -18.30
C GLY A 207 16.73 -4.87 -17.49
N GLU A 208 18.00 -5.22 -17.30
CA GLU A 208 18.98 -4.47 -16.50
C GLU A 208 19.11 -2.98 -16.91
N LYS A 209 18.90 -2.68 -18.19
CA LYS A 209 19.03 -1.31 -18.73
C LYS A 209 17.88 -0.39 -18.35
N GLU A 210 16.73 -0.93 -17.93
CA GLU A 210 15.55 -0.17 -17.52
C GLU A 210 15.67 0.31 -16.07
N PHE A 211 16.80 0.94 -15.71
CA PHE A 211 17.12 1.35 -14.33
C PHE A 211 16.03 2.21 -13.67
N GLY A 212 15.39 3.08 -14.46
CA GLY A 212 14.24 3.89 -14.06
C GLY A 212 13.08 3.08 -13.49
N ARG A 213 12.91 1.83 -13.95
CA ARG A 213 11.78 0.96 -13.61
C ARG A 213 12.02 0.04 -12.42
N TRP A 214 13.26 -0.20 -12.00
CA TRP A 214 13.51 -1.13 -10.89
C TRP A 214 14.37 -0.52 -9.77
N CYS A 215 15.28 0.41 -10.07
CA CYS A 215 16.15 0.98 -9.04
C CYS A 215 15.47 2.10 -8.23
N HIS A 216 14.52 2.81 -8.83
CA HIS A 216 13.89 3.97 -8.19
C HIS A 216 12.60 3.62 -7.47
N ILE A 217 12.00 2.46 -7.74
CA ILE A 217 10.61 2.23 -7.38
C ILE A 217 10.44 1.89 -5.88
N TYR A 218 11.45 1.34 -5.20
CA TYR A 218 11.24 0.78 -3.87
C TYR A 218 12.45 0.87 -2.95
N THR A 219 12.61 2.01 -2.25
CA THR A 219 13.63 2.09 -1.19
C THR A 219 13.12 2.86 0.01
N LEU A 220 12.06 2.38 0.62
CA LEU A 220 11.88 2.60 2.05
C LEU A 220 11.18 1.39 2.66
N VAL A 221 12.00 0.47 3.19
CA VAL A 221 11.56 -0.50 4.19
C VAL A 221 12.09 0.00 5.50
N LEU A 222 11.18 0.49 6.33
CA LEU A 222 11.50 0.85 7.70
C LEU A 222 10.93 -0.26 8.57
N ASP A 223 11.84 -1.08 9.10
CA ASP A 223 11.52 -2.08 10.10
C ASP A 223 11.92 -1.52 11.47
N VAL A 224 10.94 -1.28 12.33
CA VAL A 224 11.22 -1.04 13.75
C VAL A 224 11.39 -2.43 14.38
N GLY A 225 12.64 -2.78 14.69
CA GLY A 225 12.95 -4.06 15.32
C GLY A 225 12.16 -4.26 16.62
N SER A 226 11.77 -5.51 16.88
CA SER A 226 11.17 -5.90 18.15
C SER A 226 12.20 -5.59 19.25
N GLY A 227 11.95 -4.55 20.05
CA GLY A 227 12.71 -4.37 21.28
C GLY A 227 12.30 -5.48 22.24
N ASP A 228 13.17 -6.48 22.39
CA ASP A 228 13.12 -7.43 23.51
C ASP A 228 13.45 -6.71 24.84
#